data_AF-A0A3B8I246-F1
#
_entry.id   AF-A0A3B8I246-F1
#
_cell.length_a   1.000
_cell.length_b   1.000
_cell.length_c   1.000
_cell.angle_alpha   90.00
_cell.angle_beta   90.00
_cell.angle_gamma   90.00
#
_symmetry.space_group_name_H-M   'P 1'
#
loop_
_entity.id
_entity.type
_entity.pdbx_description
1 polymer ?
#
loop_
_entity_poly.entity_id
_entity_poly.type
_entity_poly.pdbx_seq_one_letter_code
_entity_poly.pdbx_strand_id
1 'polypeptide(L)'
;MGIVYDYVGMRVVDGPVEKDGITWWKLEGHGKSGWADERCFTEFEGEWDPRVEGAIAWAIENIGRTDYEYRCLGFVQDAYRSGGLTLTGKLADTAKNTATNFNAAANRDKIVPRGAAVFYDWEGTLGGTTQNWGHVGIALQTGNQDEIDIINALDTVSIDSGAYFSYYADMNYIGWAWIFNKN
;
A
#
# COMPACT_ATOMS: atom_id res chain seq x y z
N MET A 1 -18.86 -13.55 11.04
CA MET A 1 -18.74 -13.47 9.56
C MET A 1 -17.67 -12.43 9.30
N GLY A 2 -16.46 -12.87 8.97
CA GLY A 2 -15.33 -11.98 8.72
C GLY A 2 -15.15 -11.85 7.22
N ILE A 3 -15.00 -10.62 6.73
CA ILE A 3 -14.50 -10.37 5.38
C ILE A 3 -13.14 -11.08 5.30
N VAL A 4 -13.01 -11.95 4.32
CA VAL A 4 -11.84 -12.81 4.16
C VAL A 4 -10.77 -11.99 3.44
N TYR A 5 -9.73 -11.58 4.15
CA TYR A 5 -8.52 -10.92 3.64
C TYR A 5 -7.61 -11.87 2.83
N ASP A 6 -8.17 -12.87 2.11
CA ASP A 6 -7.43 -14.07 1.66
C ASP A 6 -6.38 -13.83 0.55
N TYR A 7 -6.08 -12.59 0.16
CA TYR A 7 -4.97 -12.25 -0.73
C TYR A 7 -3.95 -11.28 -0.15
N VAL A 8 -4.18 -10.74 1.05
CA VAL A 8 -3.19 -9.90 1.73
C VAL A 8 -2.12 -10.83 2.32
N GLY A 9 -0.83 -10.57 2.10
CA GLY A 9 0.25 -11.27 2.80
C GLY A 9 0.51 -12.74 2.44
N MET A 10 0.07 -13.21 1.26
CA MET A 10 0.48 -14.52 0.73
C MET A 10 1.78 -14.39 -0.06
N ARG A 11 2.80 -15.21 0.22
CA ARG A 11 4.04 -15.31 -0.57
C ARG A 11 4.12 -16.65 -1.29
N VAL A 12 4.78 -16.68 -2.46
CA VAL A 12 5.16 -17.94 -3.10
C VAL A 12 6.26 -18.61 -2.28
N VAL A 13 6.07 -19.88 -1.93
CA VAL A 13 7.03 -20.68 -1.13
C VAL A 13 7.50 -21.95 -1.82
N ASP A 14 6.85 -22.38 -2.91
CA ASP A 14 7.21 -23.57 -3.67
C ASP A 14 6.62 -23.53 -5.10
N GLY A 15 7.13 -24.37 -5.99
CA GLY A 15 6.80 -24.40 -7.41
C GLY A 15 7.85 -23.71 -8.31
N PRO A 16 7.61 -23.65 -9.63
CA PRO A 16 6.42 -24.19 -10.32
C PRO A 16 6.41 -25.72 -10.34
N VAL A 17 5.21 -26.31 -10.24
CA VAL A 17 4.98 -27.75 -10.45
C VAL A 17 3.95 -27.95 -11.55
N GLU A 18 4.34 -28.65 -12.59
CA GLU A 18 3.43 -29.04 -13.68
C GLU A 18 2.59 -30.26 -13.29
N LYS A 19 1.26 -30.11 -13.31
CA LYS A 19 0.34 -31.22 -13.08
C LYS A 19 -0.96 -31.04 -13.86
N ASP A 20 -1.34 -32.07 -14.60
CA ASP A 20 -2.57 -32.12 -15.42
C ASP A 20 -2.66 -30.97 -16.45
N GLY A 21 -1.51 -30.48 -16.93
CA GLY A 21 -1.42 -29.36 -17.87
C GLY A 21 -1.65 -27.98 -17.24
N ILE A 22 -1.53 -27.88 -15.91
CA ILE A 22 -1.63 -26.65 -15.13
C ILE A 22 -0.32 -26.42 -14.37
N THR A 23 0.18 -25.18 -14.41
CA THR A 23 1.29 -24.70 -13.58
C THR A 23 0.77 -24.39 -12.17
N TRP A 24 1.28 -25.08 -11.16
CA TRP A 24 0.91 -24.87 -9.76
C TRP A 24 2.02 -24.18 -8.97
N TRP A 25 1.62 -23.28 -8.08
CA TRP A 25 2.49 -22.55 -7.16
C TRP A 25 1.99 -22.67 -5.74
N LYS A 26 2.87 -22.90 -4.78
CA LYS A 26 2.49 -22.95 -3.36
C LYS A 26 2.56 -21.56 -2.77
N LEU A 27 1.47 -21.14 -2.15
CA LEU A 27 1.34 -19.87 -1.45
C LEU A 27 1.28 -20.12 0.06
N GLU A 28 1.89 -19.22 0.84
CA GLU A 28 1.80 -19.18 2.30
C GLU A 28 1.47 -17.78 2.77
N GLY A 29 0.44 -17.63 3.61
CA GLY A 29 0.04 -16.36 4.20
C GLY A 29 -0.92 -16.57 5.36
N HIS A 30 -0.89 -15.69 6.36
CA HIS A 30 -1.78 -15.74 7.53
C HIS A 30 -1.84 -17.12 8.26
N GLY A 31 -0.70 -17.82 8.34
CA GLY A 31 -0.61 -19.13 8.99
C GLY A 31 -1.29 -20.27 8.21
N LYS A 32 -1.65 -20.03 6.95
CA LYS A 32 -2.19 -21.03 6.02
C LYS A 32 -1.25 -21.19 4.83
N SER A 33 -1.30 -22.38 4.22
CA SER A 33 -0.59 -22.64 2.96
C SER A 33 -1.45 -23.46 2.02
N GLY A 34 -1.36 -23.20 0.71
CA GLY A 34 -2.12 -23.90 -0.32
C GLY A 34 -1.46 -23.83 -1.69
N TRP A 35 -1.91 -24.65 -2.63
CA TRP A 35 -1.48 -24.57 -4.03
C TRP A 35 -2.50 -23.76 -4.82
N ALA A 36 -2.01 -22.81 -5.61
CA ALA A 36 -2.79 -22.00 -6.52
C ALA A 36 -2.30 -22.21 -7.96
N ASP A 37 -3.25 -22.14 -8.88
CA ASP A 37 -3.01 -22.16 -10.32
C ASP A 37 -2.35 -20.84 -10.75
N GLU A 38 -1.45 -20.87 -11.73
CA GLU A 38 -0.88 -19.64 -12.31
C GLU A 38 -1.95 -18.65 -12.79
N ARG A 39 -3.13 -19.14 -13.21
CA ARG A 39 -4.33 -18.36 -13.55
C ARG A 39 -4.89 -17.53 -12.38
N CYS A 40 -4.66 -17.96 -11.13
CA CYS A 40 -4.95 -17.13 -9.96
C CYS A 40 -4.00 -15.93 -9.84
N PHE A 41 -2.87 -15.93 -10.54
CA PHE A 41 -2.02 -14.75 -10.72
C PHE A 41 -2.34 -13.99 -12.02
N THR A 42 -3.08 -14.60 -12.95
CA THR A 42 -3.46 -13.98 -14.24
C THR A 42 -4.68 -13.06 -14.14
N GLU A 43 -5.58 -13.24 -13.16
CA GLU A 43 -6.51 -12.16 -12.75
C GLU A 43 -5.79 -10.97 -12.06
N PHE A 44 -4.47 -11.11 -11.84
CA PHE A 44 -3.53 -10.10 -11.33
C PHE A 44 -2.45 -9.70 -12.37
N GLU A 45 -2.67 -9.93 -13.67
CA GLU A 45 -1.66 -9.61 -14.69
C GLU A 45 -1.35 -8.11 -14.75
N GLY A 46 -0.25 -7.73 -14.09
CA GLY A 46 0.33 -6.38 -14.02
C GLY A 46 0.90 -5.98 -12.65
N GLU A 47 0.54 -6.68 -11.56
CA GLU A 47 0.70 -6.09 -10.21
C GLU A 47 1.65 -6.78 -9.24
N TRP A 48 2.03 -8.05 -9.44
CA TRP A 48 2.97 -8.73 -8.53
C TRP A 48 4.42 -8.32 -8.81
N ASP A 49 4.91 -7.28 -8.10
CA ASP A 49 6.33 -6.93 -8.03
C ASP A 49 6.87 -7.42 -6.67
N PRO A 50 7.83 -8.37 -6.62
CA PRO A 50 8.35 -8.91 -5.36
C PRO A 50 8.96 -7.84 -4.44
N ARG A 51 9.39 -6.71 -5.00
CA ARG A 51 9.89 -5.57 -4.21
C ARG A 51 8.75 -4.77 -3.57
N VAL A 52 7.63 -4.62 -4.27
CA VAL A 52 6.41 -4.02 -3.72
C VAL A 52 5.86 -4.90 -2.59
N GLU A 53 5.87 -6.21 -2.79
CA GLU A 53 5.46 -7.17 -1.76
C GLU A 53 6.40 -7.19 -0.57
N GLY A 54 7.71 -7.08 -0.79
CA GLY A 54 8.69 -6.87 0.27
C GLY A 54 8.43 -5.60 1.09
N ALA A 55 8.01 -4.51 0.43
CA ALA A 55 7.64 -3.27 1.10
C ALA A 55 6.38 -3.42 1.95
N ILE A 56 5.35 -4.09 1.42
CA ILE A 56 4.10 -4.38 2.16
C ILE A 56 4.39 -5.30 3.34
N ALA A 57 5.20 -6.34 3.16
CA ALA A 57 5.59 -7.25 4.24
C ALA A 57 6.32 -6.50 5.35
N TRP A 58 7.30 -5.65 5.01
CA TRP A 58 7.98 -4.81 5.99
C TRP A 58 7.01 -3.88 6.73
N ALA A 59 6.08 -3.25 6.01
CA ALA A 59 5.08 -2.37 6.62
C ALA A 59 4.22 -3.13 7.64
N ILE A 60 3.76 -4.35 7.29
CA ILE A 60 2.95 -5.21 8.16
C ILE A 60 3.74 -5.64 9.41
N GLU A 61 5.02 -5.99 9.27
CA GLU A 61 5.90 -6.33 10.40
C GLU A 61 6.12 -5.16 11.38
N ASN A 62 5.87 -3.92 10.94
CA ASN A 62 6.03 -2.71 11.74
C ASN A 62 4.71 -2.18 12.34
N ILE A 63 3.59 -2.90 12.20
CA ILE A 63 2.31 -2.55 12.84
C ILE A 63 2.50 -2.37 14.36
N GLY A 64 1.92 -1.31 14.92
CA GLY A 64 2.01 -0.96 16.33
C GLY A 64 3.16 0.00 16.68
N ARG A 65 4.05 0.33 15.75
CA ARG A 65 5.08 1.37 16.00
C ARG A 65 4.46 2.75 16.08
N THR A 66 4.88 3.52 17.08
CA THR A 66 4.43 4.90 17.34
C THR A 66 5.49 5.95 16.99
N ASP A 67 6.73 5.56 16.72
CA ASP A 67 7.80 6.50 16.38
C ASP A 67 7.72 7.06 14.95
N TYR A 68 6.73 6.61 14.19
CA TYR A 68 6.25 7.21 12.93
C TYR A 68 5.03 8.13 13.11
N GLU A 69 4.64 8.48 14.34
CA GLU A 69 3.56 9.44 14.60
C GLU A 69 3.77 10.75 13.80
N TYR A 70 2.74 11.15 13.05
CA TYR A 70 2.71 12.25 12.08
C TYR A 70 3.83 12.22 11.01
N ARG A 71 4.43 11.05 10.78
CA ARG A 71 5.51 10.81 9.82
C ARG A 71 5.11 9.77 8.75
N CYS A 72 3.85 9.77 8.34
CA CYS A 72 3.28 8.86 7.35
C CYS A 72 4.13 8.75 6.06
N LEU A 73 4.62 9.88 5.53
CA LEU A 73 5.48 9.86 4.35
C LEU A 73 6.83 9.17 4.63
N GLY A 74 7.44 9.42 5.79
CA GLY A 74 8.67 8.75 6.19
C GLY A 74 8.49 7.23 6.30
N PHE A 75 7.39 6.80 6.91
CA PHE A 75 7.02 5.38 7.01
C PHE A 75 6.88 4.71 5.64
N VAL A 76 6.11 5.32 4.73
CA VAL A 76 5.89 4.78 3.37
C VAL A 76 7.21 4.70 2.60
N GLN A 77 8.07 5.71 2.72
CA GLN A 77 9.38 5.71 2.06
C GLN A 77 10.29 4.60 2.60
N ASP A 78 10.33 4.40 3.92
CA ASP A 78 11.13 3.34 4.54
C ASP A 78 10.63 1.95 4.16
N ALA A 79 9.31 1.75 4.12
CA ALA A 79 8.71 0.51 3.63
C ALA A 79 9.14 0.19 2.20
N TYR A 80 9.00 1.15 1.27
CA TYR A 80 9.44 0.94 -0.11
C TYR A 80 10.94 0.64 -0.23
N ARG A 81 11.80 1.37 0.50
CA ARG A 81 13.24 1.09 0.52
C ARG A 81 13.56 -0.30 1.08
N SER A 82 12.88 -0.74 2.13
CA SER A 82 13.02 -2.08 2.70
C SER A 82 12.60 -3.18 1.72
N GLY A 83 11.64 -2.91 0.84
CA GLY A 83 11.29 -3.77 -0.29
C GLY A 83 12.33 -3.80 -1.42
N GLY A 84 13.36 -2.94 -1.37
CA GLY A 84 14.35 -2.80 -2.44
C GLY A 84 13.90 -1.91 -3.60
N LEU A 85 12.88 -1.07 -3.39
CA LEU A 85 12.45 -0.08 -4.37
C LEU A 85 13.30 1.19 -4.26
N THR A 86 13.74 1.69 -5.40
CA THR A 86 14.38 3.00 -5.51
C THR A 86 13.30 4.05 -5.74
N LEU A 87 13.09 4.89 -4.74
CA LEU A 87 12.19 6.05 -4.86
C LEU A 87 12.74 7.01 -5.91
N THR A 88 11.85 7.58 -6.71
CA THR A 88 12.22 8.48 -7.82
C THR A 88 11.54 9.83 -7.68
N GLY A 89 11.75 10.75 -8.62
CA GLY A 89 11.04 12.02 -8.66
C GLY A 89 11.38 13.01 -7.54
N LYS A 90 10.49 13.99 -7.33
CA LYS A 90 10.61 15.05 -6.31
C LYS A 90 9.79 14.68 -5.08
N LEU A 91 10.31 13.78 -4.25
CA LEU A 91 9.81 13.63 -2.88
C LEU A 91 9.88 15.01 -2.19
N ALA A 92 8.85 15.35 -1.43
CA ALA A 92 8.78 16.60 -0.69
C ALA A 92 8.74 16.33 0.82
N ASP A 93 8.78 17.40 1.61
CA ASP A 93 8.76 17.31 3.08
C ASP A 93 7.39 16.86 3.63
N THR A 94 6.33 16.92 2.81
CA THR A 94 4.95 16.59 3.21
C THR A 94 4.30 15.62 2.23
N ALA A 95 3.31 14.86 2.71
CA ALA A 95 2.53 13.95 1.88
C ALA A 95 1.74 14.73 0.82
N LYS A 96 1.17 15.89 1.16
CA LYS A 96 0.46 16.76 0.21
C LYS A 96 1.35 17.25 -0.95
N ASN A 97 2.55 17.72 -0.64
CA ASN A 97 3.48 18.20 -1.66
C ASN A 97 4.00 17.05 -2.52
N THR A 98 4.23 15.87 -1.92
CA THR A 98 4.58 14.66 -2.66
C THR A 98 3.45 14.26 -3.61
N ALA A 99 2.20 14.21 -3.15
CA ALA A 99 1.04 13.91 -4.00
C ALA A 99 0.95 14.86 -5.21
N THR A 100 1.21 16.16 -5.00
CA THR A 100 1.25 17.17 -6.05
C THR A 100 2.38 16.91 -7.05
N ASN A 101 3.60 16.66 -6.58
CA ASN A 101 4.77 16.43 -7.43
C ASN A 101 4.63 15.20 -8.32
N PHE A 102 3.90 14.18 -7.86
CA PHE A 102 3.63 12.97 -8.62
C PHE A 102 2.29 13.00 -9.38
N ASN A 103 1.59 14.13 -9.35
CA ASN A 103 0.29 14.30 -10.00
C ASN A 103 -0.71 13.19 -9.61
N ALA A 104 -0.74 12.81 -8.33
CA ALA A 104 -1.58 11.72 -7.83
C ALA A 104 -3.07 11.95 -8.14
N ALA A 105 -3.50 13.21 -8.15
CA ALA A 105 -4.86 13.61 -8.49
C ALA A 105 -5.30 13.18 -9.90
N ALA A 106 -4.37 13.01 -10.84
CA ALA A 106 -4.70 12.50 -12.18
C ALA A 106 -5.12 11.01 -12.19
N ASN A 107 -4.95 10.31 -11.07
CA ASN A 107 -5.38 8.92 -10.89
C ASN A 107 -6.52 8.79 -9.87
N ARG A 108 -7.13 9.90 -9.42
CA ARG A 108 -8.17 9.88 -8.39
C ARG A 108 -9.33 8.95 -8.72
N ASP A 109 -9.83 9.01 -9.96
CA ASP A 109 -10.99 8.23 -10.41
C ASP A 109 -10.59 6.90 -11.07
N LYS A 110 -9.34 6.44 -10.86
CA LYS A 110 -8.84 5.18 -11.41
C LYS A 110 -8.68 4.15 -10.30
N ILE A 111 -8.76 2.88 -10.69
CA ILE A 111 -8.42 1.75 -9.83
C ILE A 111 -7.04 1.98 -9.20
N VAL A 112 -7.00 1.86 -7.88
CA VAL A 112 -5.78 1.93 -7.07
C VAL A 112 -5.06 0.58 -7.22
N PRO A 113 -3.81 0.54 -7.68
CA PRO A 113 -3.02 -0.68 -7.70
C PRO A 113 -2.58 -1.08 -6.30
N ARG A 114 -2.47 -2.38 -6.03
CA ARG A 114 -1.85 -2.88 -4.80
C ARG A 114 -0.42 -2.35 -4.69
N GLY A 115 -0.06 -1.85 -3.52
CA GLY A 115 1.25 -1.28 -3.23
C GLY A 115 1.45 0.15 -3.69
N ALA A 116 0.50 0.77 -4.37
CA ALA A 116 0.57 2.19 -4.71
C ALA A 116 0.51 3.07 -3.45
N ALA A 117 1.12 4.26 -3.52
CA ALA A 117 0.99 5.25 -2.47
C ALA A 117 -0.36 5.97 -2.65
N VAL A 118 -1.20 5.93 -1.62
CA VAL A 118 -2.55 6.49 -1.60
C VAL A 118 -2.53 7.75 -0.77
N PHE A 119 -2.88 8.89 -1.37
CA PHE A 119 -2.71 10.21 -0.77
C PHE A 119 -4.04 10.83 -0.38
N TYR A 120 -4.02 11.55 0.74
CA TYR A 120 -5.15 12.30 1.27
C TYR A 120 -4.73 13.71 1.65
N ASP A 121 -5.68 14.64 1.58
CA ASP A 121 -5.60 15.95 2.21
C ASP A 121 -5.86 15.78 3.70
N TRP A 122 -5.00 16.38 4.51
CA TRP A 122 -5.15 16.41 5.96
C TRP A 122 -4.59 17.72 6.50
N GLU A 123 -5.46 18.50 7.13
CA GLU A 123 -5.11 19.76 7.78
C GLU A 123 -4.89 19.54 9.27
N GLY A 124 -3.77 20.05 9.77
CA GLY A 124 -3.40 19.85 11.16
C GLY A 124 -2.38 20.88 11.64
N THR A 125 -2.24 20.98 12.96
CA THR A 125 -1.23 21.85 13.59
C THR A 125 -0.08 21.00 14.10
N LEU A 126 1.07 21.08 13.44
CA LEU A 126 2.29 20.38 13.83
C LEU A 126 3.40 21.41 14.09
N GLY A 127 4.07 21.30 15.24
CA GLY A 127 5.16 22.21 15.60
C GLY A 127 4.77 23.70 15.62
N GLY A 128 3.49 24.01 15.90
CA GLY A 128 2.96 25.38 15.89
C GLY A 128 2.57 25.93 14.50
N THR A 129 2.66 25.12 13.44
CA THR A 129 2.23 25.50 12.09
C THR A 129 0.98 24.74 11.68
N THR A 130 -0.09 25.47 11.35
CA THR A 130 -1.33 24.91 10.79
C THR A 130 -1.29 24.98 9.27
N GLN A 131 -1.36 23.83 8.61
CA GLN A 131 -1.46 23.74 7.15
C GLN A 131 -1.98 22.37 6.73
N ASN A 132 -2.22 22.19 5.43
CA ASN A 132 -2.44 20.88 4.84
C ASN A 132 -1.11 20.14 4.68
N TRP A 133 -0.83 19.25 5.63
CA TRP A 133 0.34 18.37 5.59
C TRP A 133 0.09 17.16 4.68
N GLY A 134 -1.17 16.81 4.48
CA GLY A 134 -1.60 15.61 3.79
C GLY A 134 -1.33 14.33 4.60
N HIS A 135 -1.80 13.21 4.07
CA HIS A 135 -1.52 11.88 4.59
C HIS A 135 -1.23 10.90 3.46
N VAL A 136 -0.50 9.83 3.76
CA VAL A 136 -0.20 8.78 2.79
C VAL A 136 -0.14 7.40 3.44
N GLY A 137 -0.67 6.41 2.75
CA GLY A 137 -0.53 4.99 3.08
C GLY A 137 -0.18 4.15 1.84
N ILE A 138 0.06 2.86 2.04
CA ILE A 138 0.29 1.89 0.97
C ILE A 138 -0.96 1.04 0.80
N ALA A 139 -1.51 0.97 -0.42
CA ALA A 139 -2.66 0.12 -0.73
C ALA A 139 -2.33 -1.37 -0.51
N LEU A 140 -3.20 -2.07 0.20
CA LEU A 140 -3.08 -3.52 0.44
C LEU A 140 -3.94 -4.34 -0.53
N GLN A 141 -4.72 -3.71 -1.39
CA GLN A 141 -5.49 -4.41 -2.42
C GLN A 141 -5.57 -3.54 -3.66
N THR A 142 -5.84 -4.17 -4.79
CA THR A 142 -6.24 -3.50 -6.02
C THR A 142 -7.74 -3.23 -5.96
N GLY A 143 -8.18 -2.00 -6.21
CA GLY A 143 -9.61 -1.68 -6.16
C GLY A 143 -9.93 -0.19 -6.21
N ASN A 144 -11.22 0.14 -6.06
CA ASN A 144 -11.61 1.52 -5.83
C ASN A 144 -11.15 1.97 -4.43
N GLN A 145 -10.95 3.28 -4.25
CA GLN A 145 -10.38 3.80 -3.00
C GLN A 145 -11.20 3.46 -1.75
N ASP A 146 -12.51 3.32 -1.89
CA ASP A 146 -13.43 2.97 -0.82
C ASP A 146 -13.50 1.46 -0.52
N GLU A 147 -12.93 0.63 -1.39
CA GLU A 147 -12.92 -0.83 -1.29
C GLU A 147 -11.59 -1.39 -0.77
N ILE A 148 -10.52 -0.59 -0.80
CA ILE A 148 -9.18 -1.01 -0.38
C ILE A 148 -8.90 -0.70 1.09
N ASP A 149 -8.00 -1.47 1.68
CA ASP A 149 -7.32 -1.10 2.91
C ASP A 149 -5.96 -0.47 2.59
N ILE A 150 -5.52 0.41 3.50
CA ILE A 150 -4.20 1.01 3.45
C ILE A 150 -3.45 0.70 4.74
N ILE A 151 -2.16 0.42 4.63
CA ILE A 151 -1.26 0.45 5.78
C ILE A 151 -0.59 1.83 5.86
N ASN A 152 -0.67 2.47 7.02
CA ASN A 152 -0.30 3.86 7.18
C ASN A 152 0.20 4.15 8.60
N ALA A 153 0.74 5.36 8.82
CA ALA A 153 1.19 5.81 10.13
C ALA A 153 0.70 7.23 10.41
N LEU A 154 -0.49 7.37 11.02
CA LEU A 154 -0.97 8.65 11.56
C LEU A 154 -0.50 8.83 13.00
N ASP A 155 -1.08 8.11 13.96
CA ASP A 155 -0.62 8.07 15.35
C ASP A 155 0.20 6.80 15.66
N THR A 156 -0.13 5.71 14.98
CA THR A 156 0.51 4.40 15.10
C THR A 156 0.46 3.71 13.74
N VAL A 157 1.45 2.89 13.42
CA VAL A 157 1.39 2.05 12.22
C VAL A 157 0.21 1.08 12.33
N SER A 158 -0.74 1.20 11.42
CA SER A 158 -2.00 0.45 11.46
C SER A 158 -2.55 0.23 10.05
N ILE A 159 -3.49 -0.71 9.95
CA ILE A 159 -4.25 -0.98 8.73
C ILE A 159 -5.64 -0.40 8.93
N ASP A 160 -6.06 0.43 8.01
CA ASP A 160 -7.38 1.02 8.00
C ASP A 160 -8.02 0.87 6.61
N SER A 161 -9.34 0.70 6.58
CA SER A 161 -10.09 0.83 5.33
C SER A 161 -9.95 2.26 4.81
N GLY A 162 -9.64 2.42 3.52
CA GLY A 162 -9.41 3.73 2.90
C GLY A 162 -10.59 4.69 3.07
N ALA A 163 -11.83 4.21 2.89
CA ALA A 163 -13.04 5.02 3.09
C ALA A 163 -13.28 5.37 4.56
N TYR A 164 -13.17 4.38 5.45
CA TYR A 164 -13.40 4.61 6.88
C TYR A 164 -12.37 5.57 7.47
N PHE A 165 -11.11 5.39 7.09
CA PHE A 165 -9.99 6.23 7.52
C PHE A 165 -10.19 7.69 7.08
N SER A 166 -10.56 7.90 5.82
CA SER A 166 -10.83 9.24 5.30
C SER A 166 -11.94 9.95 6.07
N TYR A 167 -13.01 9.22 6.38
CA TYR A 167 -14.14 9.76 7.12
C TYR A 167 -13.79 10.08 8.58
N TYR A 168 -13.17 9.15 9.30
CA TYR A 168 -12.88 9.32 10.73
C TYR A 168 -11.76 10.34 10.99
N ALA A 169 -10.75 10.39 10.13
CA ALA A 169 -9.61 11.30 10.29
C ALA A 169 -9.84 12.68 9.65
N ASP A 170 -11.07 12.97 9.18
CA ASP A 170 -11.46 14.20 8.46
C ASP A 170 -10.50 14.53 7.30
N MET A 171 -10.29 13.53 6.43
CA MET A 171 -9.37 13.60 5.31
C MET A 171 -10.10 13.46 3.98
N ASN A 172 -9.61 14.14 2.95
CA ASN A 172 -10.14 14.02 1.60
C ASN A 172 -9.19 13.25 0.70
N TYR A 173 -9.68 12.22 0.01
CA TYR A 173 -8.86 11.47 -0.93
C TYR A 173 -8.38 12.34 -2.10
N ILE A 174 -7.06 12.40 -2.30
CA ILE A 174 -6.41 13.13 -3.39
C ILE A 174 -6.31 12.25 -4.64
N GLY A 175 -5.83 11.02 -4.49
CA GLY A 175 -5.45 10.14 -5.58
C GLY A 175 -4.31 9.19 -5.20
N TRP A 176 -3.81 8.42 -6.17
CA TRP A 176 -2.69 7.50 -5.95
C TRP A 176 -1.56 7.73 -6.96
N ALA A 177 -0.35 7.34 -6.58
CA ALA A 177 0.80 7.34 -7.49
C ALA A 177 1.82 6.26 -7.14
N TRP A 178 2.60 5.84 -8.14
CA TRP A 178 3.88 5.17 -7.92
C TRP A 178 4.93 6.25 -7.61
N ILE A 179 5.49 6.24 -6.40
CA ILE A 179 6.58 7.16 -6.02
C ILE A 179 7.99 6.58 -6.28
N PHE A 180 8.03 5.55 -7.10
CA PHE A 180 9.20 4.81 -7.55
C PHE A 180 8.96 4.38 -9.00
N ASN A 181 10.01 3.96 -9.69
CA ASN A 181 9.86 3.41 -11.03
C ASN A 181 9.35 1.96 -10.94
N LYS A 182 8.15 1.69 -11.48
CA LYS A 182 7.81 0.34 -11.92
C LYS A 182 8.63 0.06 -13.18
N ASN A 183 9.50 -0.96 -13.10
CA ASN A 183 10.26 -1.45 -14.25
C ASN A 183 9.35 -2.31 -15.12
#